data_AF-A0A944TE38-F1
#
_entry.id   AF-A0A944TE38-F1
#
_cell.length_a   1.000
_cell.length_b   1.000
_cell.length_c   1.000
_cell.angle_alpha   90.00
_cell.angle_beta   90.00
_cell.angle_gamma   90.00
#
_symmetry.space_group_name_H-M   'P 1'
#
loop_
_entity.id
_entity.type
_entity.pdbx_description
1 polymer ?
#
loop_
_entity_poly.entity_id
_entity_poly.type
_entity_poly.pdbx_seq_one_letter_code
_entity_poly.pdbx_strand_id
1 'polypeptide(L)'
;MDEFLIRAVAAGIGVAVVAGPLGAFVVWRRMAFFGDTLAHSALLGIAIGLLAGFNLTIGVFAACIGVALALAGIRGRGAIAGDTMLGIISHGTLALGLVAVAFAGSAGLNLLAYLFGDILAVTAIDLIWIYGVGA
;
A
#
# COMPACT_ATOMS: atom_id res chain seq x y z
N MET A 1 9.54 -7.37 -29.72
CA MET A 1 8.88 -6.80 -28.52
C MET A 1 9.93 -6.72 -27.46
N ASP A 2 10.17 -5.53 -26.93
CA ASP A 2 11.22 -5.35 -25.94
C ASP A 2 10.85 -6.08 -24.64
N GLU A 3 11.85 -6.72 -24.04
CA GLU A 3 11.74 -7.53 -22.82
C GLU A 3 11.01 -6.79 -21.67
N PHE A 4 11.22 -5.48 -21.55
CA PHE A 4 10.56 -4.64 -20.54
C PHE A 4 9.04 -4.55 -20.74
N LEU A 5 8.58 -4.56 -21.98
CA LEU A 5 7.17 -4.37 -22.34
C LEU A 5 6.39 -5.67 -22.07
N ILE A 6 7.02 -6.82 -22.32
CA ILE A 6 6.46 -8.14 -21.96
C ILE A 6 6.33 -8.27 -20.44
N ARG A 7 7.35 -7.85 -19.69
CA ARG A 7 7.32 -7.87 -18.21
C ARG A 7 6.26 -6.93 -17.65
N ALA A 8 6.12 -5.72 -18.20
CA ALA A 8 5.09 -4.77 -17.81
C ALA A 8 3.68 -5.34 -17.99
N VAL A 9 3.39 -5.95 -19.15
CA VAL A 9 2.09 -6.60 -19.41
C VAL A 9 1.88 -7.80 -18.47
N ALA A 10 2.90 -8.65 -18.29
CA ALA A 10 2.81 -9.80 -17.40
C ALA A 10 2.56 -9.40 -15.94
N ALA A 11 3.20 -8.33 -15.46
CA ALA A 11 2.97 -7.80 -14.12
C ALA A 11 1.58 -7.19 -13.98
N GLY A 12 1.11 -6.43 -14.98
CA GLY A 12 -0.25 -5.87 -14.99
C GLY A 12 -1.33 -6.95 -14.92
N ILE A 13 -1.18 -8.04 -15.68
CA ILE A 13 -2.09 -9.18 -15.62
C ILE A 13 -2.05 -9.85 -14.24
N GLY A 14 -0.86 -10.08 -13.69
CA GLY A 14 -0.70 -10.68 -12.36
C GLY A 14 -1.38 -9.85 -11.28
N VAL A 15 -1.12 -8.53 -11.26
CA VAL A 15 -1.77 -7.61 -10.31
C VAL A 15 -3.29 -7.58 -10.49
N ALA A 16 -3.80 -7.59 -11.72
CA ALA A 16 -5.24 -7.61 -11.97
C ALA A 16 -5.92 -8.89 -11.45
N VAL A 17 -5.28 -10.05 -11.65
CA VAL A 17 -5.79 -11.35 -11.17
C VAL A 17 -5.83 -11.42 -9.64
N VAL A 18 -4.88 -10.78 -8.95
CA VAL A 18 -4.84 -10.75 -7.48
C VAL A 18 -5.79 -9.69 -6.91
N ALA A 19 -5.76 -8.48 -7.47
CA ALA A 19 -6.53 -7.35 -6.98
C ALA A 19 -8.04 -7.49 -7.25
N GLY A 20 -8.44 -8.12 -8.35
CA GLY A 20 -9.86 -8.31 -8.70
C GLY A 20 -10.66 -9.08 -7.64
N PRO A 21 -10.27 -10.32 -7.29
CA PRO A 21 -10.92 -11.12 -6.26
C PRO A 21 -10.85 -10.46 -4.87
N LEU A 22 -9.71 -9.88 -4.51
CA LEU A 22 -9.55 -9.16 -3.24
C LEU A 22 -10.50 -7.97 -3.16
N GLY A 23 -10.65 -7.20 -4.24
CA GLY A 23 -11.60 -6.08 -4.32
C GLY A 23 -13.04 -6.55 -4.14
N ALA A 24 -13.44 -7.62 -4.84
CA ALA A 24 -14.77 -8.21 -4.69
C ALA A 24 -15.05 -8.66 -3.24
N PHE A 25 -14.08 -9.27 -2.58
CA PHE A 25 -14.18 -9.69 -1.19
C PHE A 25 -14.30 -8.52 -0.20
N VAL A 26 -13.52 -7.45 -0.42
CA VAL A 26 -13.56 -6.22 0.39
C VAL A 26 -14.92 -5.55 0.29
N VAL A 27 -15.49 -5.47 -0.91
CA VAL A 27 -16.84 -4.93 -1.14
C VAL A 27 -17.90 -5.79 -0.46
N TRP A 28 -17.80 -7.11 -0.58
CA TRP A 28 -18.78 -8.01 0.04
C TRP A 28 -18.81 -7.90 1.57
N ARG A 29 -17.66 -7.63 2.19
CA ARG A 29 -17.54 -7.38 3.63
C ARG A 29 -17.94 -5.96 4.07
N ARG A 30 -18.49 -5.13 3.17
CA ARG A 30 -18.84 -3.72 3.42
C ARG A 30 -17.64 -2.93 3.96
N MET A 31 -16.44 -3.14 3.41
CA MET A 31 -15.22 -2.43 3.81
C MET A 31 -14.81 -1.42 2.73
N ALA A 32 -15.69 -0.49 2.37
CA ALA A 32 -15.50 0.39 1.21
C ALA A 32 -14.22 1.25 1.31
N PHE A 33 -13.85 1.66 2.52
CA PHE A 33 -12.70 2.54 2.78
C PHE A 33 -11.38 1.80 3.07
N PHE A 34 -11.36 0.46 2.97
CA PHE A 34 -10.18 -0.33 3.32
C PHE A 34 -9.01 -0.10 2.36
N GLY A 35 -9.30 -0.06 1.05
CA GLY A 35 -8.29 0.24 0.04
C GLY A 35 -7.70 1.63 0.21
N ASP A 36 -8.54 2.62 0.48
CA ASP A 36 -8.11 4.01 0.75
C ASP A 36 -7.21 4.09 1.99
N THR A 37 -7.59 3.40 3.07
CA THR A 37 -6.80 3.38 4.32
C THR A 37 -5.42 2.75 4.09
N LEU A 38 -5.35 1.65 3.33
CA LEU A 38 -4.08 0.99 3.01
C LEU A 38 -3.19 1.84 2.10
N ALA A 39 -3.74 2.55 1.12
CA ALA A 39 -2.97 3.43 0.25
C ALA A 39 -2.28 4.56 1.04
N HIS A 40 -3.00 5.20 1.97
CA HIS A 40 -2.42 6.23 2.84
C HIS A 40 -1.45 5.66 3.89
N SER A 41 -1.67 4.43 4.34
CA SER A 41 -0.73 3.71 5.21
C SER A 41 0.58 3.38 4.51
N ALA A 42 0.55 3.08 3.20
CA ALA A 42 1.75 2.86 2.41
C ALA A 42 2.58 4.15 2.31
N LEU A 43 1.94 5.32 2.14
CA LEU A 43 2.63 6.62 2.17
C LEU A 43 3.32 6.86 3.52
N LEU A 44 2.63 6.58 4.63
CA LEU A 44 3.25 6.62 5.96
C LEU A 44 4.46 5.68 6.07
N GLY A 45 4.35 4.46 5.54
CA GLY A 45 5.44 3.48 5.52
C GLY A 45 6.65 3.94 4.70
N ILE A 46 6.42 4.57 3.53
CA ILE A 46 7.49 5.20 2.74
C ILE A 46 8.17 6.29 3.56
N ALA A 47 7.40 7.17 4.21
CA ALA A 47 7.94 8.26 5.02
C ALA A 47 8.81 7.74 6.17
N ILE A 48 8.36 6.70 6.87
CA ILE A 48 9.12 6.07 7.96
C ILE A 48 10.38 5.37 7.42
N GLY A 49 10.26 4.66 6.30
CA GLY A 49 11.39 4.01 5.60
C GLY A 49 12.50 5.00 5.25
N LEU A 50 12.11 6.18 4.77
CA LEU A 50 13.02 7.27 4.44
C LEU A 50 13.69 7.87 5.68
N LEU A 51 12.92 8.17 6.72
CA LEU A 51 13.44 8.77 7.95
C LEU A 51 14.46 7.86 8.67
N ALA A 52 14.21 6.56 8.70
CA ALA A 52 15.09 5.61 9.38
C ALA A 52 16.12 4.95 8.45
N GLY A 53 16.17 5.34 7.17
CA GLY A 53 17.24 4.96 6.23
C GLY A 53 17.28 3.48 5.86
N PHE A 54 16.15 2.77 5.98
CA PHE A 54 16.04 1.34 5.65
C PHE A 54 15.25 1.12 4.36
N ASN A 55 15.19 -0.12 3.89
CA ASN A 55 14.51 -0.46 2.64
C ASN A 55 13.03 -0.05 2.67
N LEU A 56 12.62 0.79 1.70
CA LEU A 56 11.27 1.35 1.62
C LEU A 56 10.19 0.27 1.56
N THR A 57 10.43 -0.84 0.88
CA THR A 57 9.49 -1.96 0.77
C THR A 57 9.15 -2.52 2.15
N ILE A 58 10.15 -2.64 3.04
CA ILE A 58 9.95 -3.11 4.41
C ILE A 58 9.13 -2.08 5.20
N GLY A 59 9.38 -0.78 5.00
CA GLY A 59 8.63 0.29 5.64
C GLY A 59 7.14 0.28 5.27
N VAL A 60 6.85 0.10 3.98
CA VAL A 60 5.48 -0.06 3.47
C VAL A 60 4.80 -1.29 4.08
N PHE A 61 5.45 -2.46 4.04
CA PHE A 61 4.89 -3.68 4.61
C PHE A 61 4.61 -3.52 6.11
N ALA A 62 5.56 -2.98 6.88
CA ALA A 62 5.43 -2.78 8.31
C ALA A 62 4.27 -1.82 8.66
N ALA A 63 4.15 -0.70 7.94
CA ALA A 63 3.08 0.26 8.16
C ALA A 63 1.70 -0.32 7.80
N CYS A 64 1.57 -0.98 6.65
CA CYS A 64 0.32 -1.62 6.23
C CYS A 64 -0.12 -2.71 7.21
N ILE A 65 0.81 -3.56 7.67
CA ILE A 65 0.53 -4.59 8.68
C ILE A 65 0.14 -3.95 10.01
N GLY A 66 0.88 -2.93 10.46
CA GLY A 66 0.58 -2.21 11.70
C GLY A 66 -0.82 -1.61 11.70
N VAL A 67 -1.21 -0.95 10.61
CA VAL A 67 -2.55 -0.38 10.45
C VAL A 67 -3.63 -1.46 10.33
N ALA A 68 -3.36 -2.55 9.59
CA ALA A 68 -4.28 -3.67 9.48
C ALA A 68 -4.53 -4.36 10.85
N LEU A 69 -3.48 -4.54 11.66
CA LEU A 69 -3.59 -5.08 13.02
C LEU A 69 -4.32 -4.13 13.97
N ALA A 70 -4.03 -2.82 13.89
CA ALA A 70 -4.76 -1.80 14.65
C ALA A 70 -6.26 -1.85 14.31
N LEU A 71 -6.60 -1.89 13.02
CA LEU A 71 -7.98 -2.03 12.54
C LEU A 71 -8.64 -3.33 13.04
N ALA A 72 -7.93 -4.45 12.98
CA ALA A 72 -8.45 -5.74 13.44
C ALA A 72 -8.72 -5.74 14.96
N GLY A 73 -7.81 -5.18 15.76
CA GLY A 73 -7.95 -5.07 17.21
C GLY A 73 -9.08 -4.15 17.64
N ILE A 74 -9.30 -3.04 16.93
CA ILE A 74 -10.37 -2.09 17.26
C ILE A 74 -11.74 -2.62 16.80
N ARG A 75 -11.81 -3.29 15.64
CA ARG A 75 -13.06 -3.88 15.13
C ARG A 75 -13.68 -4.91 16.07
N GLY A 76 -12.87 -5.66 16.83
CA GLY A 76 -13.36 -6.63 17.81
C GLY A 76 -14.13 -6.02 19.00
N ARG A 77 -14.05 -4.70 19.22
CA ARG A 77 -14.62 -4.03 20.40
C ARG A 77 -16.01 -3.40 20.19
N GLY A 78 -16.59 -3.51 18.99
CA GLY A 78 -18.02 -3.25 18.74
C GLY A 78 -18.54 -1.82 18.94
N ALA A 79 -17.68 -0.83 19.21
CA ALA A 79 -18.13 0.49 19.66
C ALA A 79 -18.45 1.51 18.53
N ILE A 80 -18.05 1.27 17.28
CA ILE A 80 -18.11 2.29 16.20
C ILE A 80 -18.41 1.61 14.85
N ALA A 81 -19.13 2.30 13.95
CA ALA A 81 -19.33 1.85 12.58
C ALA A 81 -17.96 1.62 11.89
N GLY A 82 -17.79 0.44 11.28
CA GLY A 82 -16.52 0.02 10.68
C GLY A 82 -15.97 1.01 9.62
N ASP A 83 -16.86 1.71 8.92
CA ASP A 83 -16.51 2.70 7.91
C ASP A 83 -16.00 4.02 8.50
N THR A 84 -16.56 4.47 9.63
CA THR A 84 -16.09 5.67 10.33
C THR A 84 -14.67 5.47 10.88
N MET A 85 -14.38 4.30 11.42
CA MET A 85 -13.02 3.97 11.89
C MET A 85 -12.00 3.92 10.76
N LEU A 86 -12.37 3.33 9.62
CA LEU A 86 -11.50 3.32 8.45
C LEU A 86 -11.20 4.76 7.98
N GLY A 87 -12.22 5.62 7.92
CA GLY A 87 -12.03 7.04 7.55
C GLY A 87 -11.11 7.81 8.50
N ILE A 88 -11.28 7.64 9.82
CA ILE A 88 -10.42 8.30 10.82
C ILE A 88 -8.96 7.83 10.69
N ILE A 89 -8.75 6.53 10.50
CA ILE A 89 -7.40 5.96 10.36
C ILE A 89 -6.77 6.39 9.03
N SER A 90 -7.53 6.43 7.93
CA SER A 90 -7.03 6.91 6.63
C SER A 90 -6.49 8.34 6.74
N HIS A 91 -7.30 9.28 7.24
CA HIS A 91 -6.85 10.67 7.43
C HIS A 91 -5.72 10.80 8.46
N GLY A 92 -5.74 9.99 9.52
CA GLY A 92 -4.67 9.96 10.52
C GLY A 92 -3.33 9.51 9.91
N THR A 93 -3.33 8.43 9.13
CA THR A 93 -2.14 7.92 8.45
C THR A 93 -1.61 8.89 7.40
N LEU A 94 -2.49 9.55 6.64
CA LEU A 94 -2.12 10.59 5.69
C LEU A 94 -1.45 11.78 6.40
N ALA A 95 -2.05 12.30 7.49
CA ALA A 95 -1.52 13.43 8.24
C ALA A 95 -0.15 13.09 8.86
N LEU A 96 -0.03 11.91 9.48
CA LEU A 96 1.24 11.43 10.04
C LEU A 96 2.30 11.23 8.95
N GLY A 97 1.90 10.68 7.79
CA GLY A 97 2.78 10.45 6.66
C GLY A 97 3.33 11.77 6.09
N LEU A 98 2.47 12.77 5.89
CA LEU A 98 2.87 14.11 5.45
C LEU A 98 3.84 14.79 6.44
N VAL A 99 3.56 14.71 7.73
CA VAL A 99 4.44 15.24 8.77
C VAL A 99 5.80 14.54 8.73
N ALA A 100 5.81 13.21 8.63
CA ALA A 100 7.04 12.43 8.53
C ALA A 100 7.86 12.79 7.27
N VAL A 101 7.21 12.95 6.11
CA VAL A 101 7.86 13.42 4.87
C VAL A 101 8.44 14.82 5.05
N ALA A 102 7.73 15.73 5.72
CA ALA A 102 8.24 17.08 5.98
C ALA A 102 9.53 17.06 6.82
N PHE A 103 9.68 16.12 7.75
CA PHE A 103 10.92 15.93 8.52
C PHE A 103 12.04 15.26 7.72
N ALA A 104 11.72 14.44 6.72
CA ALA A 104 12.71 13.76 5.89
C ALA A 104 13.48 14.71 4.94
N GLY A 105 13.03 15.97 4.82
CA GLY A 105 13.61 16.96 3.91
C GLY A 105 13.26 16.67 2.44
N SER A 106 13.56 17.62 1.55
CA SER A 106 13.33 17.52 0.11
C SER A 106 14.25 16.50 -0.58
N ALA A 107 14.40 15.29 -0.03
CA ALA A 107 15.00 14.19 -0.74
C ALA A 107 14.25 14.11 -2.08
N GLY A 108 14.97 14.31 -3.19
CA GLY A 108 14.45 14.41 -4.57
C GLY A 108 13.85 13.10 -5.10
N LEU A 109 13.04 12.48 -4.26
CA LEU A 109 12.30 11.27 -4.49
C LEU A 109 11.00 11.66 -5.15
N ASN A 110 10.77 11.03 -6.29
CA ASN A 110 9.53 11.16 -7.00
C ASN A 110 8.46 10.36 -6.22
N LEU A 111 7.83 10.99 -5.22
CA LEU A 111 6.74 10.38 -4.44
C LEU A 111 5.64 9.85 -5.35
N LEU A 112 5.39 10.54 -6.47
CA LEU A 112 4.42 10.10 -7.48
C LEU A 112 4.86 8.76 -8.10
N ALA A 113 6.14 8.58 -8.40
CA ALA A 113 6.64 7.31 -8.93
C ALA A 113 6.53 6.17 -7.90
N TYR A 114 6.61 6.46 -6.60
CA TYR A 114 6.40 5.44 -5.55
C TYR A 114 4.93 5.18 -5.24
N LEU A 115 4.07 6.21 -5.30
CA LEU A 115 2.64 6.10 -5.02
C LEU A 115 1.87 5.44 -6.16
N PHE A 116 2.20 5.81 -7.40
CA PHE A 116 1.54 5.29 -8.61
C PHE A 116 2.31 4.12 -9.22
N GLY A 117 3.59 3.96 -8.88
CA GLY A 117 4.46 2.93 -9.45
C GLY A 117 4.97 3.29 -10.85
N ASP A 118 6.02 2.58 -11.27
CA ASP A 118 6.46 2.54 -12.66
C ASP A 118 6.42 1.09 -13.15
N ILE A 119 5.44 0.78 -13.99
CA ILE A 119 5.24 -0.57 -14.53
C ILE A 119 6.35 -0.99 -15.50
N LEU A 120 7.08 -0.03 -16.07
CA LEU A 120 8.21 -0.31 -16.98
C LEU A 120 9.46 -0.73 -16.22
N ALA A 121 9.58 -0.35 -14.95
CA ALA A 121 10.72 -0.66 -14.08
C ALA A 121 10.66 -2.07 -13.46
N VAL A 122 9.61 -2.85 -13.76
CA VAL A 122 9.41 -4.18 -13.19
C VAL A 122 10.53 -5.14 -13.59
N THR A 123 11.11 -5.81 -12.59
CA THR A 123 12.16 -6.80 -12.78
C THR A 123 11.62 -8.23 -12.74
N ALA A 124 12.46 -9.21 -13.14
CA ALA A 124 12.08 -10.62 -13.11
C ALA A 124 11.79 -11.13 -11.69
N ILE A 125 12.46 -10.58 -10.66
CA ILE A 125 12.19 -10.96 -9.27
C ILE A 125 10.81 -10.46 -8.81
N ASP A 126 10.41 -9.26 -9.24
CA ASP A 126 9.09 -8.70 -8.92
C ASP A 126 7.96 -9.54 -9.50
N LEU A 127 8.17 -10.11 -10.70
CA LEU A 127 7.22 -11.03 -11.31
C LEU A 127 7.02 -12.30 -10.47
N ILE A 128 8.10 -12.84 -9.90
CA ILE A 128 8.03 -13.98 -8.97
C ILE A 128 7.27 -13.61 -7.71
N TRP A 129 7.47 -12.41 -7.16
CA TRP A 129 6.70 -11.94 -6.00
C TRP A 129 5.20 -11.81 -6.31
N ILE A 130 4.85 -11.22 -7.46
CA ILE A 130 3.45 -11.03 -7.86
C ILE A 130 2.74 -12.38 -8.03
N TYR A 131 3.33 -13.31 -8.77
CA TYR A 131 2.70 -14.61 -9.06
C TYR A 131 2.90 -15.67 -7.96
N GLY A 132 3.95 -15.56 -7.14
CA GLY A 132 4.28 -16.55 -6.11
C GLY A 132 3.73 -16.23 -4.73
N VAL A 133 3.59 -14.93 -4.39
CA VAL A 133 3.06 -14.47 -3.09
C VAL A 133 1.70 -13.83 -3.22
N GLY A 134 1.40 -13.20 -4.37
CA GLY A 134 0.10 -12.59 -4.62
C GLY A 134 -1.00 -13.56 -5.07
N ALA A 135 -0.65 -14.63 -5.80
CA ALA A 135 -1.59 -15.67 -6.22
C ALA A 135 -1.71 -16.79 -5.18
#